data_AF-A0A6B3NB42-F1
#
_entry.id   AF-A0A6B3NB42-F1
#
_cell.length_a   1.000
_cell.length_b   1.000
_cell.length_c   1.000
_cell.angle_alpha   90.00
_cell.angle_beta   90.00
_cell.angle_gamma   90.00
#
_symmetry.space_group_name_H-M   'P 1'
#
loop_
_entity.id
_entity.type
_entity.pdbx_description
1 polymer ?
#
loop_
_entity_poly.entity_id
_entity_poly.type
_entity_poly.pdbx_seq_one_letter_code
_entity_poly.pdbx_strand_id
1 'polypeptide(L)'
;MKNFTNVLISLIIAIWIPVIAIVSVQNFESVSLRFLAWESIKLPMGLVLAFSVSIGLLGGAAAPWLWQLSAVSRGRQMLEEDLEFSEGE
;
A
#
# COMPACT_ATOMS: atom_id res chain seq x y z
N MET A 1 -12.74 3.41 19.61
CA MET A 1 -12.67 3.41 18.13
C MET A 1 -11.77 2.32 17.56
N LYS A 2 -10.58 2.04 18.13
CA LYS A 2 -9.65 0.97 17.65
C LYS A 2 -10.29 -0.40 17.41
N ASN A 3 -11.19 -0.83 18.30
CA ASN A 3 -11.87 -2.13 18.18
C ASN A 3 -12.81 -2.18 16.96
N PHE A 4 -13.51 -1.08 16.68
CA PHE A 4 -14.39 -0.96 15.51
C PHE A 4 -13.58 -0.96 14.21
N THR A 5 -12.45 -0.26 14.19
CA THR A 5 -11.51 -0.27 13.06
C THR A 5 -10.99 -1.67 12.77
N ASN A 6 -10.61 -2.44 13.81
CA ASN A 6 -10.14 -3.81 13.64
C ASN A 6 -11.24 -4.74 13.09
N VAL A 7 -12.46 -4.62 13.59
CA VAL A 7 -13.62 -5.39 13.08
C VAL A 7 -13.94 -5.02 11.63
N LEU A 8 -13.86 -3.73 11.29
CA LEU A 8 -14.10 -3.28 9.92
C LEU A 8 -13.04 -3.83 8.95
N ILE A 9 -11.76 -3.76 9.34
CA ILE A 9 -10.65 -4.30 8.53
C ILE A 9 -10.79 -5.82 8.37
N SER A 10 -11.10 -6.55 9.44
CA SER A 10 -11.25 -8.01 9.35
C SER A 10 -12.43 -8.40 8.47
N LEU A 11 -13.54 -7.65 8.53
CA LEU A 11 -14.70 -7.87 7.66
C LEU A 11 -14.36 -7.63 6.19
N ILE A 12 -13.63 -6.55 5.89
CA ILE A 12 -13.16 -6.25 4.53
C ILE A 12 -12.31 -7.41 4.01
N ILE A 13 -11.33 -7.88 4.79
CA ILE A 13 -10.45 -8.99 4.39
C ILE A 13 -11.26 -10.29 4.19
N ALA A 14 -12.17 -10.61 5.12
CA ALA A 14 -13.00 -11.81 5.08
C ALA A 14 -13.90 -11.87 3.84
N ILE A 15 -14.38 -10.71 3.36
CA ILE A 15 -15.16 -10.61 2.11
C ILE A 15 -14.24 -10.67 0.88
N TRP A 16 -13.08 -10.01 0.93
CA TRP A 16 -12.19 -9.89 -0.23
C TRP A 16 -11.58 -11.23 -0.66
N ILE A 17 -11.20 -12.11 0.28
CA ILE A 17 -10.60 -13.41 -0.05
C ILE A 17 -11.51 -14.28 -0.94
N PRO A 18 -12.77 -14.60 -0.56
CA PRO A 18 -13.64 -15.41 -1.40
C PRO A 18 -14.03 -14.69 -2.70
N VAL A 19 -14.18 -13.36 -2.68
CA VAL A 19 -14.46 -12.58 -3.91
C VAL A 19 -13.32 -12.76 -4.93
N ILE A 20 -12.07 -12.60 -4.51
CA ILE A 20 -10.91 -12.78 -5.39
C ILE A 20 -10.82 -14.23 -5.88
N ALA A 21 -11.07 -15.21 -5.01
CA ALA A 21 -11.05 -16.62 -5.39
C ALA A 21 -12.12 -16.94 -6.45
N ILE A 22 -13.35 -16.48 -6.24
CA ILE A 22 -14.46 -16.68 -7.18
C ILE A 22 -14.18 -15.96 -8.50
N VAL A 23 -13.78 -14.69 -8.47
CA VAL A 23 -13.45 -13.92 -9.68
C VAL A 23 -12.28 -14.57 -10.42
N SER A 24 -11.26 -15.06 -9.72
CA SER A 24 -10.12 -15.78 -10.32
C SER A 24 -10.55 -17.08 -11.00
N VAL A 25 -11.43 -17.85 -10.39
CA VAL A 25 -11.92 -19.12 -10.96
C VAL A 25 -12.88 -18.86 -12.11
N GLN A 26 -13.67 -17.79 -12.07
CA GLN A 26 -14.61 -17.52 -13.15
C GLN A 26 -13.95 -16.83 -14.34
N ASN A 27 -12.84 -16.11 -14.11
CA ASN A 27 -12.13 -15.35 -15.13
C ASN A 27 -10.74 -15.98 -15.34
N PHE A 28 -10.70 -17.22 -15.82
CA PHE A 28 -9.46 -17.91 -16.20
C PHE A 28 -8.76 -17.30 -17.43
N GLU A 29 -9.36 -16.31 -18.06
CA GLU A 29 -8.72 -15.60 -19.15
C GLU A 29 -7.39 -14.99 -18.73
N SER A 30 -6.44 -15.12 -19.65
CA SER A 30 -5.11 -14.59 -19.50
C SER A 30 -5.13 -13.14 -19.91
N VAL A 31 -4.94 -12.23 -18.95
CA VAL A 31 -4.78 -10.81 -19.24
C VAL A 31 -3.34 -10.51 -19.59
N SER A 32 -3.16 -9.69 -20.62
CA SER A 32 -1.86 -9.10 -20.90
C SER A 32 -1.74 -7.76 -20.20
N LEU A 33 -0.73 -7.63 -19.32
CA LEU A 33 -0.38 -6.33 -18.76
C LEU A 33 0.35 -5.55 -19.85
N ARG A 34 -0.27 -4.48 -20.34
CA ARG A 34 0.35 -3.56 -21.28
C ARG A 34 1.08 -2.48 -20.50
N PHE A 35 2.41 -2.48 -20.56
CA PHE A 35 3.25 -1.45 -19.95
C PHE A 35 3.62 -0.41 -21.00
N LEU A 36 2.93 0.73 -21.00
CA LEU A 36 3.07 1.84 -21.94
C LEU A 36 2.88 1.45 -23.41
N ALA A 37 3.86 0.75 -24.01
CA ALA A 37 3.88 0.29 -25.40
C ALA A 37 4.17 -1.21 -25.56
N TRP A 38 4.53 -1.94 -24.49
CA TRP A 38 4.85 -3.37 -24.54
C TRP A 38 3.76 -4.24 -23.93
N GLU A 39 3.47 -5.37 -24.59
CA GLU A 39 2.62 -6.42 -24.05
C GLU A 39 3.48 -7.35 -23.19
N SER A 40 3.15 -7.46 -21.90
CA SER A 40 3.79 -8.43 -20.99
C SER A 40 3.32 -9.86 -21.30
N ILE A 41 3.92 -10.83 -20.60
CA ILE A 41 3.44 -12.21 -20.62
C ILE A 41 1.98 -12.24 -20.17
N LYS A 42 1.20 -13.14 -20.76
CA LYS A 42 -0.18 -13.38 -20.37
C LYS A 42 -0.21 -13.95 -18.94
N LEU A 43 -0.74 -13.18 -18.00
CA LEU A 43 -0.89 -13.60 -16.61
C LEU A 43 -2.37 -13.95 -16.34
N PRO A 44 -2.65 -14.98 -15.54
CA PRO A 44 -4.02 -15.26 -15.14
C PRO A 44 -4.55 -14.12 -14.26
N MET A 45 -5.80 -13.70 -14.50
CA MET A 45 -6.44 -12.59 -13.75
C MET A 45 -6.33 -12.74 -12.23
N GLY A 46 -6.47 -13.98 -11.73
CA GLY A 46 -6.31 -14.28 -10.31
C GLY A 46 -4.96 -13.87 -9.73
N LEU A 47 -3.88 -14.08 -10.48
CA LEU A 47 -2.54 -13.72 -10.04
C LEU A 47 -2.38 -12.20 -9.98
N VAL A 48 -2.90 -11.49 -10.99
CA VAL A 48 -2.89 -10.02 -11.03
C VAL A 48 -3.66 -9.43 -9.85
N LEU A 49 -4.86 -9.96 -9.56
CA LEU A 49 -5.66 -9.55 -8.42
C LEU A 49 -4.94 -9.83 -7.10
N ALA A 50 -4.41 -11.03 -6.91
CA ALA A 50 -3.68 -11.40 -5.70
C ALA A 50 -2.49 -10.47 -5.43
N PHE A 51 -1.69 -10.15 -6.45
CA PHE A 51 -0.58 -9.21 -6.32
C PHE A 51 -1.07 -7.80 -6.01
N SER A 52 -2.09 -7.30 -6.70
CA SER A 52 -2.65 -5.97 -6.50
C SER A 52 -3.13 -5.77 -5.06
N VAL A 53 -3.92 -6.71 -4.55
CA VAL A 53 -4.43 -6.67 -3.17
C VAL A 53 -3.29 -6.75 -2.16
N SER A 54 -2.33 -7.65 -2.38
CA SER A 54 -1.18 -7.82 -1.48
C SER A 54 -0.33 -6.55 -1.40
N ILE A 55 -0.01 -5.95 -2.54
CA ILE A 55 0.76 -4.70 -2.60
C ILE A 55 -0.04 -3.56 -1.95
N GLY A 56 -1.34 -3.46 -2.20
CA GLY A 56 -2.20 -2.46 -1.58
C GLY A 56 -2.27 -2.58 -0.06
N LEU A 57 -2.41 -3.82 0.47
CA LEU A 57 -2.44 -4.08 1.91
C LEU A 57 -1.08 -3.82 2.56
N LEU A 58 0.01 -4.31 1.97
CA LEU A 58 1.36 -4.09 2.49
C LEU A 58 1.74 -2.60 2.43
N GLY A 59 1.40 -1.92 1.34
CA GLY A 59 1.61 -0.48 1.18
C GLY A 59 0.80 0.32 2.20
N GLY A 60 -0.48 -0.02 2.39
CA GLY A 60 -1.32 0.60 3.41
C GLY A 60 -0.80 0.36 4.84
N ALA A 61 -0.31 -0.84 5.13
CA ALA A 61 0.29 -1.17 6.43
C ALA A 61 1.64 -0.46 6.66
N ALA A 62 2.42 -0.24 5.60
CA ALA A 62 3.70 0.46 5.66
C ALA A 62 3.58 1.99 5.62
N ALA A 63 2.44 2.53 5.17
CA ALA A 63 2.22 3.98 5.02
C ALA A 63 2.49 4.80 6.31
N PRO A 64 2.07 4.35 7.52
CA PRO A 64 2.38 5.08 8.75
C PRO A 64 3.88 5.12 9.06
N TRP A 65 4.61 4.04 8.76
CA TRP A 65 6.06 3.97 8.93
C TRP A 65 6.77 4.92 7.95
N LEU A 66 6.33 4.96 6.69
CA LEU A 66 6.84 5.93 5.73
C LEU A 66 6.59 7.39 6.18
N TRP A 67 5.41 7.67 6.72
CA TRP A 67 5.08 9.02 7.19
C TRP A 67 5.95 9.44 8.39
N GLN A 68 6.23 8.51 9.32
CA GLN A 68 7.12 8.76 10.45
C GLN A 68 8.56 9.04 10.02
N LEU A 69 9.08 8.31 9.02
CA LEU A 69 10.41 8.58 8.46
C LEU A 69 10.52 10.00 7.87
N SER A 70 9.47 10.49 7.22
CA SER A 70 9.41 11.88 6.72
C SER A 70 9.21 12.94 7.80
N ALA A 71 8.62 12.57 8.94
CA ALA A 71 8.44 13.49 10.07
C ALA A 71 9.75 13.69 10.84
N VAL A 72 10.58 12.65 10.93
CA VAL A 72 11.90 12.71 11.58
C VAL A 72 12.85 13.68 10.87
N SER A 73 12.83 13.75 9.54
CA SER A 73 13.65 14.71 8.80
C SER A 73 13.20 16.16 9.05
N ARG A 74 11.89 16.39 9.19
CA ARG A 74 11.34 17.72 9.49
C ARG A 74 11.70 18.24 10.88
N GLY A 75 11.79 17.34 11.86
CA GLY A 75 12.20 17.71 13.22
C GLY A 75 13.68 18.09 13.34
N ARG A 76 14.56 17.57 12.48
CA ARG A 76 15.99 17.97 12.48
C ARG A 76 16.22 19.36 11.91
N GLN A 77 15.49 19.73 10.86
CA GLN A 77 15.67 21.02 10.21
C GLN A 77 15.29 22.20 11.12
N MET A 78 14.24 22.04 11.94
CA MET A 78 13.86 23.05 12.94
C MET A 78 14.92 23.22 14.05
N LEU A 79 15.59 22.13 14.46
CA LEU A 79 16.64 22.21 15.48
C LEU A 79 17.92 22.87 14.96
N GLU A 80 18.26 22.69 13.68
CA GLU A 80 19.38 23.42 13.05
C GLU A 80 19.06 24.92 12.95
N GLU A 81 17.85 25.31 12.54
CA GLU A 81 17.43 26.73 12.48
C GLU A 81 17.47 27.42 13.86
N ASP A 82 17.03 26.73 14.93
CA ASP A 82 17.06 27.27 16.30
C ASP A 82 18.49 27.40 16.86
N LEU A 83 19.39 26.47 16.52
CA LEU A 83 20.79 26.49 16.99
C LEU A 83 21.61 27.57 16.26
N GLU A 84 21.39 27.75 14.96
CA GLU A 84 22.08 28.76 14.16
C GLU A 84 21.66 30.18 14.57
N PHE A 85 20.41 30.36 15.01
CA PHE A 85 19.93 31.63 15.58
C PHE A 85 20.54 31.91 16.96
N SER A 86 20.84 30.89 17.77
CA SER A 86 21.41 31.06 19.11
C SER A 86 22.92 31.29 19.12
N GLU A 87 23.67 30.87 18.10
CA GLU A 87 25.10 31.17 17.97
C GLU A 87 25.39 32.54 17.32
N GLY A 88 24.37 33.17 16.73
CA GLY A 88 24.47 34.46 16.05
C GLY A 88 24.25 35.70 16.93
N GLU A 89 23.88 35.53 18.21
CA GLU A 89 23.77 36.61 19.22
C GLU A 89 24.94 36.60 20.21
#